data_AF-A0A9P4YB96-F1
#
_entry.id   AF-A0A9P4YB96-F1
#
_cell.length_a   1.000
_cell.length_b   1.000
_cell.length_c   1.000
_cell.angle_alpha   90.00
_cell.angle_beta   90.00
_cell.angle_gamma   90.00
#
_symmetry.space_group_name_H-M   'P 1'
#
loop_
_entity.id
_entity.type
_entity.pdbx_description
1 polymer ?
#
loop_
_entity_poly.entity_id
_entity_poly.type
_entity_poly.pdbx_seq_one_letter_code
_entity_poly.pdbx_strand_id
1 'polypeptide(L)'
;PSSTTPATTAAAAAAAATEAVPRLRPAFNTLQQHYSPARNLAPKPLTSTYLAPPTPSKLPANIALSSETAKVQAELLQLHLLHRDADVVAASWHASARERLGRRFAELAEADAKVAAEEAAVQQARDLAALRSWGGAAAAAAAGGRGKGLEDRIQVLDGVLSGLWSVGGPGGRHARAVRRFEKWFDHLTAAMEARCQAGGLGALMASGEVAFIGELDPAWRDEVSSLSRKLDSWRTQLSQLEDGIPDDGEGKGEGDDQPQSSLARILAGCRGMVCGMLAELNVMEHIEREAIAEEAAWVRRMNRDEDGLDENSTPRAGAIW
;
A
#
# COMPACT_ATOMS: atom_id res chain seq x y z
N PRO A 1 -18.03 44.97 -35.22
CA PRO A 1 -17.97 45.27 -33.77
C PRO A 1 -16.55 45.67 -33.38
N SER A 2 -16.12 46.93 -33.48
CA SER A 2 -16.78 48.20 -33.07
C SER A 2 -16.95 48.27 -31.55
N SER A 3 -16.56 49.33 -30.81
CA SER A 3 -15.69 50.51 -31.06
C SER A 3 -15.36 51.14 -29.66
N THR A 4 -14.70 52.30 -29.42
CA THR A 4 -14.29 53.48 -30.21
C THR A 4 -13.17 54.23 -29.45
N THR A 5 -12.41 55.14 -30.11
CA THR A 5 -11.61 56.21 -29.44
C THR A 5 -12.26 57.59 -29.64
N PRO A 6 -12.04 58.53 -28.70
CA PRO A 6 -11.43 59.84 -29.01
C PRO A 6 -10.36 60.25 -27.96
N ALA A 7 -9.42 61.20 -28.12
CA ALA A 7 -9.18 62.34 -29.02
C ALA A 7 -9.44 63.76 -28.44
N THR A 8 -8.41 64.30 -27.75
CA THR A 8 -7.79 65.64 -28.01
C THR A 8 -8.42 66.97 -27.51
N THR A 9 -7.52 67.93 -27.22
CA THR A 9 -7.66 69.44 -27.13
C THR A 9 -8.17 70.18 -25.87
N ALA A 10 -7.20 70.60 -25.03
CA ALA A 10 -6.75 72.00 -24.82
C ALA A 10 -7.52 73.06 -23.98
N ALA A 11 -6.76 74.12 -23.63
CA ALA A 11 -7.11 75.41 -22.99
C ALA A 11 -7.46 75.41 -21.48
N ALA A 12 -7.13 76.44 -20.67
CA ALA A 12 -6.15 77.54 -20.76
C ALA A 12 -5.99 78.25 -19.38
N ALA A 13 -5.06 79.22 -19.28
CA ALA A 13 -4.90 80.21 -18.18
C ALA A 13 -4.48 79.66 -16.78
N ALA A 14 -3.95 80.45 -15.83
CA ALA A 14 -3.15 81.70 -15.84
C ALA A 14 -2.67 82.01 -14.40
N ALA A 15 -1.74 82.94 -14.10
CA ALA A 15 -0.48 83.34 -14.76
C ALA A 15 0.25 84.34 -13.83
N ALA A 16 1.52 84.12 -13.48
CA ALA A 16 2.34 85.09 -12.72
C ALA A 16 3.85 84.83 -12.95
N ALA A 17 4.65 85.90 -13.07
CA ALA A 17 6.11 85.83 -13.24
C ALA A 17 6.80 87.07 -12.66
N THR A 18 8.05 86.92 -12.19
CA THR A 18 9.01 88.02 -11.97
C THR A 18 10.46 87.50 -12.08
N GLU A 19 11.18 88.05 -13.06
CA GLU A 19 12.59 88.50 -13.09
C GLU A 19 13.60 87.92 -12.07
N ALA A 20 14.80 87.40 -12.39
CA ALA A 20 15.78 87.52 -13.49
C ALA A 20 16.87 88.62 -13.34
N VAL A 21 18.09 88.22 -12.91
CA VAL A 21 19.38 88.89 -13.16
C VAL A 21 20.49 87.83 -13.33
N PRO A 22 21.36 87.90 -14.37
CA PRO A 22 22.40 86.88 -14.61
C PRO A 22 23.74 87.20 -13.91
N ARG A 23 24.63 86.20 -13.83
CA ARG A 23 26.07 86.41 -13.60
C ARG A 23 26.94 85.71 -14.65
N LEU A 24 28.04 86.36 -15.00
CA LEU A 24 28.84 86.14 -16.20
C LEU A 24 29.80 84.93 -16.06
N ARG A 25 30.05 84.22 -17.17
CA ARG A 25 31.12 83.22 -17.27
C ARG A 25 32.42 83.91 -17.72
N PRO A 26 33.56 83.77 -17.02
CA PRO A 26 34.86 84.12 -17.58
C PRO A 26 35.26 83.12 -18.67
N ALA A 27 35.65 83.60 -19.85
CA ALA A 27 36.21 82.76 -20.91
C ALA A 27 37.73 82.60 -20.70
N PHE A 28 38.22 81.36 -20.65
CA PHE A 28 39.66 81.09 -20.52
C PHE A 28 40.31 81.09 -21.92
N ASN A 29 41.06 82.15 -22.24
CA ASN A 29 41.71 82.32 -23.54
C ASN A 29 43.12 81.70 -23.50
N THR A 30 43.46 80.87 -24.49
CA THR A 30 44.71 80.12 -24.56
C THR A 30 45.77 80.83 -25.38
N LEU A 31 46.38 81.89 -24.84
CA LEU A 31 47.60 82.45 -25.42
C LEU A 31 48.54 83.05 -24.36
N GLN A 32 49.84 82.88 -24.61
CA GLN A 32 50.98 83.27 -23.77
C GLN A 32 51.19 82.43 -22.50
N GLN A 33 52.43 81.97 -22.34
CA GLN A 33 52.91 81.07 -21.29
C GLN A 33 53.76 81.85 -20.30
N HIS A 34 53.89 81.38 -19.05
CA HIS A 34 55.19 81.31 -18.34
C HIS A 34 55.11 80.28 -17.19
N TYR A 35 56.17 79.50 -16.97
CA TYR A 35 56.27 78.46 -15.94
C TYR A 35 57.15 78.91 -14.76
N SER A 36 56.84 78.45 -13.54
CA SER A 36 57.82 78.08 -12.49
C SER A 36 57.15 77.35 -11.31
N PRO A 37 57.53 76.11 -10.97
CA PRO A 37 56.95 75.36 -9.85
C PRO A 37 57.79 75.44 -8.56
N ALA A 38 57.12 75.58 -7.41
CA ALA A 38 57.73 75.51 -6.07
C ALA A 38 57.54 74.12 -5.40
N ARG A 39 58.31 73.83 -4.35
CA ARG A 39 58.68 72.46 -3.94
C ARG A 39 58.23 72.10 -2.51
N ASN A 40 57.59 70.94 -2.37
CA ASN A 40 57.11 70.40 -1.09
C ASN A 40 58.25 69.97 -0.13
N LEU A 41 58.01 70.09 1.18
CA LEU A 41 58.92 69.72 2.26
C LEU A 41 58.22 68.98 3.41
N ALA A 42 58.04 67.65 3.27
CA ALA A 42 57.71 66.74 4.38
C ALA A 42 58.21 65.32 4.05
N PRO A 43 58.80 64.58 5.02
CA PRO A 43 59.23 63.19 4.80
C PRO A 43 58.04 62.23 4.81
N LYS A 44 58.15 61.12 4.06
CA LYS A 44 57.09 60.10 3.91
C LYS A 44 57.26 58.98 4.94
N PRO A 45 56.17 58.41 5.50
CA PRO A 45 56.25 57.26 6.41
C PRO A 45 56.68 55.97 5.68
N LEU A 46 57.23 55.02 6.44
CA LEU A 46 57.82 53.78 5.93
C LEU A 46 56.77 52.75 5.47
N THR A 47 57.15 51.92 4.50
CA THR A 47 56.24 51.01 3.78
C THR A 47 55.83 49.75 4.56
N SER A 48 56.55 49.38 5.62
CA SER A 48 56.29 48.15 6.39
C SER A 48 54.93 48.12 7.07
N THR A 49 54.35 49.28 7.41
CA THR A 49 53.01 49.40 7.99
C THR A 49 51.89 48.94 7.03
N TYR A 50 52.14 48.91 5.71
CA TYR A 50 51.11 48.59 4.70
C TYR A 50 51.04 47.10 4.32
N LEU A 51 52.00 46.27 4.76
CA LEU A 51 52.16 44.88 4.29
C LEU A 51 51.80 43.81 5.34
N ALA A 52 51.49 44.21 6.58
CA ALA A 52 51.02 43.30 7.62
C ALA A 52 49.51 43.51 7.86
N PRO A 53 48.65 42.49 7.67
CA PRO A 53 47.25 42.61 8.05
C PRO A 53 47.11 42.78 9.57
N PRO A 54 46.38 43.78 10.08
CA PRO A 54 46.32 44.07 11.50
C PRO A 54 45.60 42.96 12.27
N THR A 55 46.32 42.28 13.15
CA THR A 55 45.74 41.26 14.03
C THR A 55 44.73 41.91 14.99
N PRO A 56 43.48 41.43 15.10
CA PRO A 56 42.37 42.20 15.70
C PRO A 56 42.58 42.59 17.17
N SER A 57 43.41 41.84 17.91
CA SER A 57 43.72 42.04 19.33
C SER A 57 44.37 43.40 19.71
N LYS A 58 44.84 44.22 18.75
CA LYS A 58 45.59 45.46 19.04
C LYS A 58 44.92 46.76 18.57
N LEU A 59 43.68 46.69 18.09
CA LEU A 59 42.85 47.89 17.91
C LEU A 59 42.17 48.25 19.25
N PRO A 60 42.00 49.54 19.60
CA PRO A 60 41.23 49.90 20.78
C PRO A 60 39.80 49.36 20.64
N ALA A 61 39.22 48.88 21.74
CA ALA A 61 38.00 48.06 21.72
C ALA A 61 36.84 48.66 20.89
N ASN A 62 36.71 49.99 20.87
CA ASN A 62 35.71 50.72 20.08
C ASN A 62 35.88 50.53 18.55
N ILE A 63 37.12 50.45 18.05
CA ILE A 63 37.40 50.16 16.63
C ILE A 63 37.19 48.68 16.32
N ALA A 64 37.56 47.77 17.24
CA ALA A 64 37.26 46.35 17.10
C ALA A 64 35.73 46.12 17.01
N LEU A 65 34.96 46.71 17.93
CA LEU A 65 33.50 46.74 17.89
C LEU A 65 32.97 47.33 16.58
N SER A 66 33.59 48.39 16.04
CA SER A 66 33.18 48.96 14.75
C SER A 66 33.40 48.00 13.58
N SER A 67 34.47 47.19 13.60
CA SER A 67 34.71 46.18 12.55
C SER A 67 33.82 44.96 12.69
N GLU A 68 33.51 44.53 13.92
CA GLU A 68 32.57 43.43 14.18
C GLU A 68 31.13 43.84 13.86
N THR A 69 30.70 45.05 14.23
CA THR A 69 29.37 45.56 13.87
C THR A 69 29.23 45.82 12.37
N ALA A 70 30.26 46.36 11.69
CA ALA A 70 30.26 46.46 10.23
C ALA A 70 30.20 45.09 9.55
N LYS A 71 30.89 44.08 10.08
CA LYS A 71 30.80 42.69 9.61
C LYS A 71 29.37 42.14 9.79
N VAL A 72 28.78 42.24 10.99
CA VAL A 72 27.42 41.76 11.26
C VAL A 72 26.38 42.49 10.41
N GLN A 73 26.56 43.80 10.16
CA GLN A 73 25.72 44.55 9.22
C GLN A 73 25.86 44.04 7.78
N ALA A 74 27.06 43.71 7.33
CA ALA A 74 27.28 43.10 6.01
C ALA A 74 26.67 41.69 5.91
N GLU A 75 26.82 40.85 6.92
CA GLU A 75 26.21 39.51 7.00
C GLU A 75 24.68 39.58 7.02
N LEU A 76 24.10 40.53 7.77
CA LEU A 76 22.65 40.73 7.83
C LEU A 76 22.09 41.31 6.51
N LEU A 77 22.84 42.20 5.84
CA LEU A 77 22.48 42.66 4.48
C LEU A 77 22.57 41.52 3.46
N GLN A 78 23.60 40.68 3.52
CA GLN A 78 23.73 39.50 2.65
C GLN A 78 22.58 38.52 2.87
N LEU A 79 22.25 38.21 4.12
CA LEU A 79 21.12 37.33 4.46
C LEU A 79 19.78 37.93 4.02
N HIS A 80 19.55 39.23 4.23
CA HIS A 80 18.34 39.91 3.80
C HIS A 80 18.21 39.93 2.26
N LEU A 81 19.30 40.21 1.53
CA LEU A 81 19.29 40.18 0.06
C LEU A 81 19.05 38.77 -0.48
N LEU A 82 19.65 37.74 0.14
CA LEU A 82 19.41 36.34 -0.22
C LEU A 82 17.96 35.92 0.04
N HIS A 83 17.41 36.27 1.20
CA HIS A 83 16.07 35.83 1.62
C HIS A 83 14.94 36.57 0.91
N ARG A 84 15.13 37.86 0.59
CA ARG A 84 14.17 38.72 -0.14
C ARG A 84 13.63 38.07 -1.42
N ASP A 85 14.53 37.51 -2.22
CA ASP A 85 14.16 36.92 -3.52
C ASP A 85 14.00 35.39 -3.44
N ALA A 86 14.32 34.76 -2.29
CA ALA A 86 14.30 33.31 -2.11
C ALA A 86 12.91 32.69 -2.32
N ASP A 87 11.86 33.28 -1.76
CA ASP A 87 10.48 32.79 -1.91
C ASP A 87 10.00 32.86 -3.37
N VAL A 88 10.39 33.93 -4.10
CA VAL A 88 10.03 34.13 -5.51
C VAL A 88 10.78 33.11 -6.39
N VAL A 89 12.07 32.89 -6.13
CA VAL A 89 12.86 31.88 -6.82
C VAL A 89 12.33 30.47 -6.52
N ALA A 90 12.03 30.14 -5.26
CA ALA A 90 11.46 28.85 -4.86
C ALA A 90 10.08 28.61 -5.50
N ALA A 91 9.20 29.61 -5.51
CA ALA A 91 7.89 29.53 -6.16
C ALA A 91 8.02 29.31 -7.67
N SER A 92 8.91 30.06 -8.35
CA SER A 92 9.15 29.88 -9.80
C SER A 92 9.80 28.53 -10.14
N TRP A 93 10.70 28.02 -9.28
CA TRP A 93 11.28 26.69 -9.42
C TRP A 93 10.23 25.59 -9.21
N HIS A 94 9.39 25.68 -8.18
CA HIS A 94 8.26 24.77 -7.99
C HIS A 94 7.25 24.82 -9.14
N ALA A 95 6.96 26.00 -9.70
CA ALA A 95 6.09 26.15 -10.86
C ALA A 95 6.70 25.46 -12.09
N SER A 96 7.98 25.71 -12.39
CA SER A 96 8.71 25.07 -13.51
C SER A 96 8.82 23.56 -13.33
N ALA A 97 9.09 23.08 -12.11
CA ALA A 97 9.11 21.66 -11.80
C ALA A 97 7.72 21.01 -11.99
N ARG A 98 6.65 21.66 -11.50
CA ARG A 98 5.27 21.19 -11.64
C ARG A 98 4.81 21.17 -13.10
N GLU A 99 5.19 22.16 -13.91
CA GLU A 99 4.91 22.18 -15.34
C GLU A 99 5.65 21.06 -16.08
N ARG A 100 6.96 20.90 -15.84
CA ARG A 100 7.80 19.89 -16.52
C ARG A 100 7.45 18.46 -16.11
N LEU A 101 7.11 18.23 -14.84
CA LEU A 101 6.60 16.94 -14.38
C LEU A 101 5.16 16.71 -14.86
N GLY A 102 4.28 17.71 -14.77
CA GLY A 102 2.90 17.63 -15.23
C GLY A 102 2.79 17.29 -16.72
N ARG A 103 3.65 17.88 -17.56
CA ARG A 103 3.76 17.53 -18.99
C ARG A 103 4.17 16.06 -19.16
N ARG A 104 5.20 15.59 -18.46
CA ARG A 104 5.66 14.18 -18.51
C ARG A 104 4.60 13.20 -18.00
N PHE A 105 3.84 13.55 -16.97
CA PHE A 105 2.74 12.73 -16.48
C PHE A 105 1.56 12.71 -17.45
N ALA A 106 1.30 13.81 -18.18
CA ALA A 106 0.31 13.82 -19.26
C ALA A 106 0.78 12.98 -20.47
N GLU A 107 2.03 13.13 -20.91
CA GLU A 107 2.66 12.30 -21.95
C GLU A 107 2.62 10.81 -21.59
N LEU A 108 2.91 10.47 -20.32
CA LEU A 108 2.84 9.09 -19.81
C LEU A 108 1.40 8.57 -19.72
N ALA A 109 0.45 9.36 -19.21
CA ALA A 109 -0.96 8.97 -19.13
C ALA A 109 -1.59 8.80 -20.53
N GLU A 110 -1.16 9.60 -21.50
CA GLU A 110 -1.52 9.42 -22.91
C GLU A 110 -0.91 8.18 -23.55
N ALA A 111 0.24 7.70 -23.09
CA ALA A 111 0.85 6.45 -23.55
C ALA A 111 0.18 5.24 -22.89
N ASP A 112 -0.01 5.30 -21.57
CA ASP A 112 -0.73 4.33 -20.75
C ASP A 112 -2.16 4.08 -21.27
N ALA A 113 -2.91 5.15 -21.55
CA ALA A 113 -4.26 5.05 -22.12
C ALA A 113 -4.30 4.42 -23.54
N LYS A 114 -3.20 4.49 -24.31
CA LYS A 114 -3.08 3.81 -25.61
C LYS A 114 -2.78 2.33 -25.42
N VAL A 115 -1.83 1.99 -24.55
CA VAL A 115 -1.50 0.59 -24.19
C VAL A 115 -2.73 -0.11 -23.60
N ALA A 116 -3.42 0.50 -22.64
CA ALA A 116 -4.62 -0.06 -22.04
C ALA A 116 -5.77 -0.26 -23.06
N ALA A 117 -5.87 0.59 -24.10
CA ALA A 117 -6.84 0.41 -25.18
C ALA A 117 -6.46 -0.75 -26.12
N GLU A 118 -5.18 -0.93 -26.43
CA GLU A 118 -4.66 -2.05 -27.21
C GLU A 118 -4.81 -3.38 -26.44
N GLU A 119 -4.44 -3.42 -25.16
CA GLU A 119 -4.64 -4.55 -24.26
C GLU A 119 -6.13 -4.92 -24.15
N ALA A 120 -7.01 -3.95 -23.97
CA ALA A 120 -8.45 -4.19 -23.93
C ALA A 120 -8.99 -4.77 -25.25
N ALA A 121 -8.49 -4.31 -26.40
CA ALA A 121 -8.88 -4.86 -27.70
C ALA A 121 -8.41 -6.31 -27.89
N VAL A 122 -7.18 -6.64 -27.46
CA VAL A 122 -6.66 -8.01 -27.51
C VAL A 122 -7.39 -8.92 -26.52
N GLN A 123 -7.71 -8.44 -25.32
CA GLN A 123 -8.50 -9.20 -24.35
C GLN A 123 -9.93 -9.45 -24.84
N GLN A 124 -10.59 -8.46 -25.45
CA GLN A 124 -11.90 -8.64 -26.09
C GLN A 124 -11.84 -9.68 -27.21
N ALA A 125 -10.77 -9.73 -28.01
CA ALA A 125 -10.59 -10.74 -29.04
C ALA A 125 -10.46 -12.16 -28.44
N ARG A 126 -9.69 -12.33 -27.36
CA ARG A 126 -9.59 -13.61 -26.61
C ARG A 126 -10.92 -14.03 -25.99
N ASP A 127 -11.61 -13.10 -25.35
CA ASP A 127 -12.88 -13.36 -24.67
C ASP A 127 -13.99 -13.74 -25.66
N LEU A 128 -14.04 -13.09 -26.82
CA LEU A 128 -14.94 -13.47 -27.93
C LEU A 128 -14.55 -14.82 -28.55
N ALA A 129 -13.27 -15.19 -28.59
CA ALA A 129 -12.85 -16.52 -29.04
C ALA A 129 -13.26 -17.60 -28.04
N ALA A 130 -13.02 -17.38 -26.73
CA ALA A 130 -13.40 -18.28 -25.65
C ALA A 130 -14.93 -18.47 -25.53
N LEU A 131 -15.72 -17.40 -25.71
CA LEU A 131 -17.19 -17.52 -25.76
C LEU A 131 -17.68 -18.32 -26.97
N ARG A 132 -17.01 -18.19 -28.13
CA ARG A 132 -17.34 -18.96 -29.34
C ARG A 132 -16.98 -20.44 -29.21
N SER A 133 -15.82 -20.78 -28.64
CA SER A 133 -15.46 -22.18 -28.38
C SER A 133 -16.35 -22.81 -27.31
N TRP A 134 -16.61 -22.10 -26.21
CA TRP A 134 -17.52 -22.56 -25.14
C TRP A 134 -18.95 -22.77 -25.63
N GLY A 135 -19.49 -21.86 -26.44
CA GLY A 135 -20.79 -22.02 -27.10
C GLY A 135 -20.80 -23.11 -28.19
N GLY A 136 -19.70 -23.25 -28.94
CA GLY A 136 -19.52 -24.33 -29.92
C GLY A 136 -19.48 -25.71 -29.26
N ALA A 137 -18.80 -25.84 -28.12
CA ALA A 137 -18.77 -27.06 -27.32
C ALA A 137 -20.13 -27.36 -26.65
N ALA A 138 -20.85 -26.33 -26.22
CA ALA A 138 -22.24 -26.47 -25.76
C ALA A 138 -23.13 -27.05 -26.87
N ALA A 139 -23.08 -26.46 -28.07
CA ALA A 139 -23.83 -26.93 -29.24
C ALA A 139 -23.43 -28.35 -29.67
N ALA A 140 -22.14 -28.68 -29.67
CA ALA A 140 -21.64 -30.01 -30.01
C ALA A 140 -22.08 -31.07 -28.99
N ALA A 141 -22.02 -30.75 -27.70
CA ALA A 141 -22.47 -31.66 -26.64
C ALA A 141 -24.00 -31.85 -26.67
N ALA A 142 -24.77 -30.79 -26.92
CA ALA A 142 -26.23 -30.86 -27.09
C ALA A 142 -26.62 -31.70 -28.33
N ALA A 143 -25.98 -31.48 -29.49
CA ALA A 143 -26.16 -32.29 -30.69
C ALA A 143 -25.75 -33.76 -30.47
N GLY A 144 -24.74 -34.01 -29.63
CA GLY A 144 -24.32 -35.33 -29.17
C GLY A 144 -25.22 -35.98 -28.11
N GLY A 145 -26.41 -35.41 -27.84
CA GLY A 145 -27.42 -35.94 -26.92
C GLY A 145 -27.01 -35.99 -25.44
N ARG A 146 -25.93 -35.30 -25.06
CA ARG A 146 -25.29 -35.40 -23.73
C ARG A 146 -25.04 -34.05 -23.07
N GLY A 147 -25.30 -32.95 -23.75
CA GLY A 147 -24.89 -31.61 -23.34
C GLY A 147 -26.02 -30.64 -23.06
N LYS A 148 -25.67 -29.66 -22.24
CA LYS A 148 -26.42 -28.44 -21.94
C LYS A 148 -26.11 -27.35 -22.97
N GLY A 149 -27.10 -26.52 -23.29
CA GLY A 149 -26.95 -25.35 -24.17
C GLY A 149 -26.01 -24.28 -23.58
N LEU A 150 -25.72 -23.23 -24.36
CA LEU A 150 -24.90 -22.12 -23.86
C LEU A 150 -25.60 -21.39 -22.71
N GLU A 151 -26.92 -21.23 -22.84
CA GLU A 151 -27.84 -20.64 -21.88
C GLU A 151 -27.86 -21.45 -20.57
N ASP A 152 -27.95 -22.79 -20.67
CA ASP A 152 -27.86 -23.71 -19.54
C ASP A 152 -26.48 -23.63 -18.84
N ARG A 153 -25.38 -23.52 -19.61
CA ARG A 153 -24.03 -23.36 -19.05
C ARG A 153 -23.89 -22.03 -18.30
N ILE A 154 -24.43 -20.94 -18.85
CA ILE A 154 -24.49 -19.63 -18.18
C ILE A 154 -25.33 -19.70 -16.91
N GLN A 155 -26.49 -20.36 -16.93
CA GLN A 155 -27.35 -20.51 -15.74
C GLN A 155 -26.69 -21.37 -14.65
N VAL A 156 -25.94 -22.42 -15.02
CA VAL A 156 -25.12 -23.18 -14.07
C VAL A 156 -24.00 -22.31 -13.50
N LEU A 157 -23.32 -21.50 -14.31
CA LEU A 157 -22.27 -20.60 -13.84
C LEU A 157 -22.80 -19.55 -12.86
N ASP A 158 -23.93 -18.91 -13.16
CA ASP A 158 -24.61 -17.99 -12.24
C ASP A 158 -25.03 -18.67 -10.93
N GLY A 159 -25.61 -19.88 -11.01
CA GLY A 159 -25.97 -20.67 -9.84
C GLY A 159 -24.77 -21.08 -8.97
N VAL A 160 -23.61 -21.37 -9.59
CA VAL A 160 -22.35 -21.63 -8.87
C VAL A 160 -21.80 -20.33 -8.25
N LEU A 161 -21.77 -19.22 -8.99
CA LEU A 161 -21.27 -17.92 -8.52
C LEU A 161 -22.11 -17.38 -7.35
N SER A 162 -23.43 -17.24 -7.55
CA SER A 162 -24.39 -16.81 -6.52
C SER A 162 -24.33 -17.74 -5.29
N GLY A 163 -24.21 -19.05 -5.54
CA GLY A 163 -23.94 -20.05 -4.52
C GLY A 163 -22.66 -19.77 -3.72
N LEU A 164 -21.54 -19.58 -4.41
CA LEU A 164 -20.21 -19.35 -3.82
C LEU A 164 -20.20 -18.05 -2.99
N TRP A 165 -20.75 -16.95 -3.51
CA TRP A 165 -20.94 -15.70 -2.76
C TRP A 165 -21.78 -15.90 -1.48
N SER A 166 -22.86 -16.68 -1.54
CA SER A 166 -23.71 -16.96 -0.37
C SER A 166 -23.03 -17.82 0.73
N VAL A 167 -22.02 -18.62 0.36
CA VAL A 167 -21.33 -19.53 1.27
C VAL A 167 -20.02 -18.94 1.80
N GLY A 168 -19.23 -18.29 0.93
CA GLY A 168 -17.93 -17.69 1.24
C GLY A 168 -17.97 -16.21 1.65
N GLY A 169 -19.11 -15.52 1.52
CA GLY A 169 -19.26 -14.14 2.01
C GLY A 169 -19.00 -14.00 3.52
N PRO A 170 -18.70 -12.79 4.03
CA PRO A 170 -18.40 -12.57 5.44
C PRO A 170 -19.60 -12.90 6.34
N GLY A 171 -19.44 -13.89 7.22
CA GLY A 171 -20.56 -14.44 8.03
C GLY A 171 -21.45 -15.44 7.28
N GLY A 172 -21.10 -15.78 6.03
CA GLY A 172 -21.68 -16.85 5.24
C GLY A 172 -21.48 -18.23 5.87
N ARG A 173 -22.08 -19.26 5.26
CA ARG A 173 -22.13 -20.61 5.83
C ARG A 173 -20.74 -21.19 6.17
N HIS A 174 -19.76 -20.97 5.31
CA HIS A 174 -18.39 -21.44 5.54
C HIS A 174 -17.77 -20.74 6.76
N ALA A 175 -17.81 -19.40 6.79
CA ALA A 175 -17.30 -18.61 7.91
C ALA A 175 -17.98 -18.93 9.26
N ARG A 176 -19.22 -19.47 9.27
CA ARG A 176 -19.88 -19.96 10.49
C ARG A 176 -19.47 -21.37 10.90
N ALA A 177 -19.07 -22.23 9.97
CA ALA A 177 -18.45 -23.51 10.30
C ALA A 177 -17.05 -23.29 10.88
N VAL A 178 -16.25 -22.43 10.22
CA VAL A 178 -14.91 -22.02 10.68
C VAL A 178 -14.96 -21.43 12.09
N ARG A 179 -15.82 -20.43 12.34
CA ARG A 179 -15.99 -19.80 13.68
C ARG A 179 -16.52 -20.69 14.80
N ARG A 180 -17.07 -21.87 14.49
CA ARG A 180 -17.39 -22.88 15.53
C ARG A 180 -16.18 -23.75 15.84
N PHE A 181 -15.46 -24.16 14.81
CA PHE A 181 -14.21 -24.92 14.94
C PHE A 181 -13.12 -24.09 15.64
N GLU A 182 -12.91 -22.82 15.25
CA GLU A 182 -11.97 -21.88 15.92
C GLU A 182 -12.20 -21.87 17.44
N LYS A 183 -13.44 -21.65 17.89
CA LYS A 183 -13.78 -21.62 19.33
C LYS A 183 -13.57 -22.96 20.04
N TRP A 184 -13.84 -24.07 19.35
CA TRP A 184 -13.58 -25.41 19.89
C TRP A 184 -12.07 -25.67 19.99
N PHE A 185 -11.28 -25.17 19.03
CA PHE A 185 -9.83 -25.22 19.03
C PHE A 185 -9.19 -24.30 20.11
N ASP A 186 -9.78 -23.13 20.35
CA ASP A 186 -9.43 -22.26 21.49
C ASP A 186 -9.69 -22.97 22.83
N HIS A 187 -10.80 -23.70 22.97
CA HIS A 187 -11.09 -24.50 24.16
C HIS A 187 -10.15 -25.72 24.29
N LEU A 188 -9.83 -26.40 23.19
CA LEU A 188 -8.87 -27.50 23.13
C LEU A 188 -7.49 -27.06 23.61
N THR A 189 -6.96 -25.97 23.04
CA THR A 189 -5.66 -25.42 23.42
C THR A 189 -5.64 -24.96 24.88
N ALA A 190 -6.67 -24.25 25.35
CA ALA A 190 -6.79 -23.88 26.76
C ALA A 190 -6.84 -25.11 27.71
N ALA A 191 -7.53 -26.18 27.33
CA ALA A 191 -7.57 -27.42 28.11
C ALA A 191 -6.20 -28.13 28.13
N MET A 192 -5.46 -28.14 27.01
CA MET A 192 -4.10 -28.67 26.93
C MET A 192 -3.13 -27.85 27.80
N GLU A 193 -3.18 -26.51 27.74
CA GLU A 193 -2.37 -25.64 28.58
C GLU A 193 -2.65 -25.84 30.07
N ALA A 194 -3.93 -25.94 30.48
CA ALA A 194 -4.30 -26.22 31.86
C ALA A 194 -3.73 -27.56 32.37
N ARG A 195 -3.76 -28.61 31.54
CA ARG A 195 -3.17 -29.93 31.85
C ARG A 195 -1.66 -29.85 32.02
N CYS A 196 -0.97 -29.08 31.18
CA CYS A 196 0.47 -28.83 31.29
C CYS A 196 0.84 -28.03 32.54
N GLN A 197 0.06 -27.00 32.90
CA GLN A 197 0.33 -26.14 34.07
C GLN A 197 0.02 -26.84 35.40
N ALA A 198 -1.03 -27.66 35.47
CA ALA A 198 -1.48 -28.32 36.70
C ALA A 198 -1.01 -29.78 36.86
N GLY A 199 -0.08 -30.24 36.02
CA GLY A 199 0.62 -31.52 36.20
C GLY A 199 -0.27 -32.77 36.07
N GLY A 200 -1.19 -32.80 35.10
CA GLY A 200 -2.12 -33.91 34.92
C GLY A 200 -3.32 -33.82 35.87
N LEU A 201 -3.39 -34.66 36.91
CA LEU A 201 -4.53 -34.78 37.83
C LEU A 201 -4.98 -33.45 38.46
N GLY A 202 -4.07 -32.51 38.69
CA GLY A 202 -4.42 -31.19 39.21
C GLY A 202 -5.40 -30.42 38.29
N ALA A 203 -5.38 -30.66 36.99
CA ALA A 203 -6.28 -30.02 36.03
C ALA A 203 -7.74 -30.52 36.13
N LEU A 204 -7.97 -31.75 36.61
CA LEU A 204 -9.33 -32.25 36.86
C LEU A 204 -9.94 -31.61 38.12
N MET A 205 -9.13 -31.27 39.11
CA MET A 205 -9.62 -30.80 40.42
C MET A 205 -9.66 -29.28 40.57
N ALA A 206 -8.82 -28.53 39.85
CA ALA A 206 -8.66 -27.08 40.07
C ALA A 206 -9.88 -26.22 39.66
N SER A 207 -10.67 -26.68 38.69
CA SER A 207 -11.85 -25.98 38.14
C SER A 207 -13.19 -26.43 38.72
N GLY A 208 -13.25 -27.60 39.36
CA GLY A 208 -14.51 -28.25 39.78
C GLY A 208 -15.37 -28.82 38.63
N GLU A 209 -14.99 -28.56 37.38
CA GLU A 209 -15.59 -29.07 36.15
C GLU A 209 -14.45 -29.68 35.31
N VAL A 210 -14.55 -30.98 35.01
CA VAL A 210 -13.45 -31.71 34.36
C VAL A 210 -13.31 -31.23 32.92
N ALA A 211 -12.16 -30.64 32.60
CA ALA A 211 -11.82 -30.16 31.26
C ALA A 211 -11.51 -31.30 30.27
N PHE A 212 -12.49 -32.18 30.04
CA PHE A 212 -12.52 -33.08 28.90
C PHE A 212 -12.70 -32.27 27.61
N ILE A 213 -12.02 -32.69 26.55
CA ILE A 213 -12.22 -32.16 25.21
C ILE A 213 -13.54 -32.75 24.70
N GLY A 214 -14.62 -31.97 24.83
CA GLY A 214 -15.92 -32.33 24.26
C GLY A 214 -15.82 -32.50 22.75
N GLU A 215 -16.51 -33.50 22.21
CA GLU A 215 -16.68 -33.64 20.76
C GLU A 215 -17.28 -32.36 20.18
N LEU A 216 -16.82 -31.98 18.99
CA LEU A 216 -17.42 -30.88 18.25
C LEU A 216 -18.86 -31.25 17.85
N ASP A 217 -19.79 -30.32 18.06
CA ASP A 217 -21.23 -30.48 17.88
C ASP A 217 -21.57 -31.34 16.63
N PRO A 218 -22.32 -32.45 16.76
CA PRO A 218 -22.70 -33.27 15.60
C PRO A 218 -23.44 -32.46 14.52
N ALA A 219 -24.16 -31.39 14.87
CA ALA A 219 -24.77 -30.49 13.90
C ALA A 219 -23.73 -29.65 13.12
N TRP A 220 -22.56 -29.36 13.68
CA TRP A 220 -21.42 -28.82 12.92
C TRP A 220 -20.89 -29.86 11.92
N ARG A 221 -20.76 -31.13 12.34
CA ARG A 221 -20.26 -32.22 11.49
C ARG A 221 -21.21 -32.49 10.31
N ASP A 222 -22.53 -32.35 10.52
CA ASP A 222 -23.55 -32.34 9.45
C ASP A 222 -23.50 -31.07 8.58
N GLU A 223 -23.31 -29.88 9.18
CA GLU A 223 -23.10 -28.62 8.44
C GLU A 223 -21.87 -28.70 7.52
N VAL A 224 -20.78 -29.34 7.95
CA VAL A 224 -19.54 -29.57 7.17
C VAL A 224 -19.74 -30.66 6.13
N SER A 225 -20.31 -31.81 6.48
CA SER A 225 -20.60 -32.90 5.54
C SER A 225 -21.47 -32.43 4.36
N SER A 226 -22.41 -31.53 4.63
CA SER A 226 -23.26 -30.91 3.61
C SER A 226 -22.70 -29.60 3.03
N LEU A 227 -21.56 -29.09 3.52
CA LEU A 227 -20.72 -28.11 2.82
C LEU A 227 -19.91 -28.84 1.74
N SER A 228 -19.13 -29.85 2.12
CA SER A 228 -18.24 -30.59 1.21
C SER A 228 -19.02 -31.18 0.03
N ARG A 229 -20.13 -31.90 0.27
CA ARG A 229 -21.01 -32.41 -0.80
C ARG A 229 -21.52 -31.33 -1.78
N LYS A 230 -21.72 -30.09 -1.30
CA LYS A 230 -22.18 -28.97 -2.14
C LYS A 230 -21.02 -28.33 -2.91
N LEU A 231 -19.85 -28.20 -2.28
CA LEU A 231 -18.60 -27.75 -2.90
C LEU A 231 -18.11 -28.75 -3.98
N ASP A 232 -18.17 -30.06 -3.72
CA ASP A 232 -17.85 -31.10 -4.71
C ASP A 232 -18.84 -31.12 -5.89
N SER A 233 -20.12 -30.83 -5.63
CA SER A 233 -21.12 -30.66 -6.70
C SER A 233 -20.76 -29.46 -7.59
N TRP A 234 -20.37 -28.33 -7.00
CA TRP A 234 -19.88 -27.16 -7.74
C TRP A 234 -18.56 -27.41 -8.45
N ARG A 235 -17.60 -28.11 -7.83
CA ARG A 235 -16.34 -28.53 -8.47
C ARG A 235 -16.61 -29.36 -9.72
N THR A 236 -17.52 -30.34 -9.61
CA THR A 236 -17.94 -31.19 -10.74
C THR A 236 -18.62 -30.36 -11.84
N GLN A 237 -19.49 -29.42 -11.47
CA GLN A 237 -20.15 -28.50 -12.41
C GLN A 237 -19.15 -27.57 -13.10
N LEU A 238 -18.18 -27.02 -12.38
CA LEU A 238 -17.12 -26.17 -12.94
C LEU A 238 -16.27 -26.95 -13.95
N SER A 239 -15.86 -28.18 -13.65
CA SER A 239 -15.15 -29.03 -14.62
C SER A 239 -15.99 -29.39 -15.85
N GLN A 240 -17.32 -29.52 -15.72
CA GLN A 240 -18.24 -29.69 -16.87
C GLN A 240 -18.47 -28.41 -17.67
N LEU A 241 -18.21 -27.23 -17.09
CA LEU A 241 -18.25 -25.93 -17.76
C LEU A 241 -16.91 -25.59 -18.44
N GLU A 242 -15.80 -26.06 -17.87
CA GLU A 242 -14.44 -25.94 -18.40
C GLU A 242 -14.26 -26.78 -19.68
N ASP A 243 -14.92 -27.94 -19.77
CA ASP A 243 -14.96 -28.81 -20.94
C ASP A 243 -15.50 -28.09 -22.19
N GLY A 244 -14.60 -27.77 -23.12
CA GLY A 244 -14.86 -27.01 -24.35
C GLY A 244 -14.21 -25.63 -24.45
N ILE A 245 -13.52 -25.16 -23.39
CA ILE A 245 -12.64 -24.00 -23.47
C ILE A 245 -11.25 -24.49 -23.92
N PRO A 246 -10.62 -23.91 -24.95
CA PRO A 246 -9.24 -24.22 -25.27
C PRO A 246 -8.34 -23.72 -24.13
N ASP A 247 -7.50 -24.59 -23.59
CA ASP A 247 -6.38 -24.14 -22.77
C ASP A 247 -5.29 -23.59 -23.70
N ASP A 248 -5.21 -22.27 -23.79
CA ASP A 248 -4.14 -21.56 -24.51
C ASP A 248 -2.73 -21.89 -23.94
N GLY A 249 -2.66 -22.62 -22.81
CA GLY A 249 -1.45 -23.18 -22.18
C GLY A 249 -0.91 -24.49 -22.75
N GLU A 250 -1.58 -25.19 -23.69
CA GLU A 250 -0.97 -26.39 -24.33
C GLU A 250 0.24 -26.06 -25.24
N GLY A 251 0.55 -24.78 -25.42
CA GLY A 251 1.86 -24.33 -25.90
C GLY A 251 2.97 -24.61 -24.88
N LYS A 252 3.53 -25.82 -24.88
CA LYS A 252 4.71 -26.21 -24.07
C LYS A 252 5.93 -25.32 -24.37
N GLY A 253 6.04 -24.23 -23.61
CA GLY A 253 7.21 -23.36 -23.53
C GLY A 253 7.35 -22.84 -22.10
N GLU A 254 8.59 -22.74 -21.61
CA GLU A 254 8.89 -22.31 -20.24
C GLU A 254 8.65 -20.80 -20.11
N GLY A 255 7.42 -20.42 -19.72
CA GLY A 255 6.95 -19.03 -19.65
C GLY A 255 5.52 -18.95 -19.11
N ASP A 256 5.38 -19.11 -17.79
CA ASP A 256 4.11 -19.23 -17.05
C ASP A 256 3.36 -17.88 -16.90
N ASP A 257 3.01 -17.23 -18.02
CA ASP A 257 2.32 -15.94 -18.03
C ASP A 257 1.48 -15.69 -19.32
N GLN A 258 1.01 -16.77 -19.96
CA GLN A 258 0.14 -16.67 -21.14
C GLN A 258 -1.21 -16.03 -20.74
N PRO A 259 -1.60 -14.85 -21.29
CA PRO A 259 -2.73 -14.07 -20.78
C PRO A 259 -4.09 -14.69 -21.12
N GLN A 260 -4.61 -15.50 -20.19
CA GLN A 260 -5.89 -16.21 -20.26
C GLN A 260 -7.09 -15.30 -20.60
N SER A 261 -8.11 -15.88 -21.25
CA SER A 261 -9.44 -15.25 -21.37
C SER A 261 -10.05 -14.95 -20.00
N SER A 262 -10.89 -13.92 -19.90
CA SER A 262 -11.54 -13.52 -18.65
C SER A 262 -12.44 -14.64 -18.10
N LEU A 263 -13.11 -15.38 -19.00
CA LEU A 263 -13.95 -16.53 -18.65
C LEU A 263 -13.11 -17.68 -18.06
N ALA A 264 -11.97 -18.03 -18.67
CA ALA A 264 -11.05 -19.03 -18.11
C ALA A 264 -10.52 -18.60 -16.73
N ARG A 265 -10.10 -17.33 -16.58
CA ARG A 265 -9.64 -16.76 -15.30
C ARG A 265 -10.73 -16.81 -14.21
N ILE A 266 -11.99 -16.54 -14.56
CA ILE A 266 -13.14 -16.62 -13.64
C ILE A 266 -13.38 -18.07 -13.21
N LEU A 267 -13.41 -19.03 -14.14
CA LEU A 267 -13.61 -20.46 -13.80
C LEU A 267 -12.45 -21.01 -12.97
N ALA A 268 -11.20 -20.67 -13.32
CA ALA A 268 -10.02 -21.04 -12.55
C ALA A 268 -10.06 -20.46 -11.13
N GLY A 269 -10.47 -19.20 -10.97
CA GLY A 269 -10.66 -18.56 -9.66
C GLY A 269 -11.78 -19.21 -8.83
N CYS A 270 -12.92 -19.53 -9.45
CA CYS A 270 -14.00 -20.26 -8.78
C CYS A 270 -13.56 -21.66 -8.35
N ARG A 271 -12.85 -22.39 -9.21
CA ARG A 271 -12.28 -23.71 -8.92
C ARG A 271 -11.26 -23.62 -7.79
N GLY A 272 -10.37 -22.63 -7.82
CA GLY A 272 -9.40 -22.36 -6.77
C GLY A 272 -10.05 -22.11 -5.41
N MET A 273 -11.08 -21.25 -5.36
CA MET A 273 -11.83 -20.96 -4.13
C MET A 273 -12.55 -22.20 -3.60
N VAL A 274 -13.25 -22.96 -4.45
CA VAL A 274 -13.95 -24.19 -4.07
C VAL A 274 -12.97 -25.26 -3.56
N CYS A 275 -11.81 -25.43 -4.22
CA CYS A 275 -10.77 -26.36 -3.77
C CYS A 275 -10.11 -25.89 -2.46
N GLY A 276 -9.89 -24.59 -2.26
CA GLY A 276 -9.38 -24.03 -1.01
C GLY A 276 -10.31 -24.31 0.17
N MET A 277 -11.60 -24.03 0.01
CA MET A 277 -12.63 -24.31 1.02
C MET A 277 -12.77 -25.82 1.31
N LEU A 278 -12.66 -26.68 0.30
CA LEU A 278 -12.63 -28.13 0.51
C LEU A 278 -11.37 -28.60 1.27
N ALA A 279 -10.21 -28.01 0.99
CA ALA A 279 -8.98 -28.32 1.69
C ALA A 279 -9.04 -27.86 3.17
N GLU A 280 -9.53 -26.64 3.42
CA GLU A 280 -9.73 -26.08 4.75
C GLU A 280 -10.65 -26.98 5.60
N LEU A 281 -11.85 -27.32 5.10
CA LEU A 281 -12.79 -28.20 5.79
C LEU A 281 -12.22 -29.61 6.07
N ASN A 282 -11.43 -30.17 5.15
CA ASN A 282 -10.78 -31.47 5.35
C ASN A 282 -9.65 -31.41 6.41
N VAL A 283 -8.89 -30.31 6.45
CA VAL A 283 -7.89 -30.07 7.51
C VAL A 283 -8.57 -29.92 8.88
N MET A 284 -9.70 -29.21 8.95
CA MET A 284 -10.47 -29.08 10.19
C MET A 284 -11.00 -30.44 10.69
N GLU A 285 -11.56 -31.27 9.80
CA GLU A 285 -11.99 -32.64 10.14
C GLU A 285 -10.80 -33.55 10.48
N HIS A 286 -9.60 -33.29 9.96
CA HIS A 286 -8.38 -34.00 10.35
C HIS A 286 -7.97 -33.68 11.79
N ILE A 287 -7.93 -32.39 12.14
CA ILE A 287 -7.60 -31.90 13.50
C ILE A 287 -8.65 -32.38 14.52
N GLU A 288 -9.95 -32.38 14.16
CA GLU A 288 -11.01 -32.94 15.03
C GLU A 288 -10.73 -34.42 15.36
N ARG A 289 -10.49 -35.24 14.32
CA ARG A 289 -10.24 -36.69 14.48
C ARG A 289 -8.93 -36.98 15.24
N GLU A 290 -7.90 -36.16 15.06
CA GLU A 290 -6.62 -36.29 15.77
C GLU A 290 -6.76 -35.93 17.25
N ALA A 291 -7.36 -34.78 17.57
CA ALA A 291 -7.58 -34.34 18.96
C ALA A 291 -8.45 -35.32 19.77
N ILE A 292 -9.51 -35.89 19.16
CA ILE A 292 -10.34 -36.92 19.81
C ILE A 292 -9.53 -38.22 20.03
N ALA A 293 -8.65 -38.60 19.11
CA ALA A 293 -7.79 -39.77 19.27
C ALA A 293 -6.73 -39.59 20.36
N GLU A 294 -6.12 -38.40 20.45
CA GLU A 294 -5.21 -38.02 21.52
C GLU A 294 -5.91 -37.97 22.89
N GLU A 295 -7.09 -37.37 22.97
CA GLU A 295 -7.90 -37.31 24.20
C GLU A 295 -8.25 -38.70 24.68
N ALA A 296 -8.82 -39.54 23.80
CA ALA A 296 -9.14 -40.92 24.14
C ALA A 296 -7.89 -41.71 24.56
N ALA A 297 -6.70 -41.38 24.05
CA ALA A 297 -5.44 -41.98 24.47
C ALA A 297 -4.92 -41.43 25.80
N TRP A 298 -5.19 -40.16 26.13
CA TRP A 298 -4.90 -39.55 27.44
C TRP A 298 -5.79 -40.14 28.53
N VAL A 299 -7.11 -40.22 28.32
CA VAL A 299 -8.04 -40.88 29.26
C VAL A 299 -7.64 -42.34 29.50
N ARG A 300 -7.28 -43.09 28.45
CA ARG A 300 -6.78 -44.47 28.58
C ARG A 300 -5.43 -44.61 29.31
N ARG A 301 -4.65 -43.54 29.45
CA ARG A 301 -3.48 -43.50 30.35
C ARG A 301 -3.92 -43.17 31.77
N MET A 302 -4.69 -42.10 31.93
CA MET A 302 -5.13 -41.58 33.23
C MET A 302 -5.81 -42.67 34.08
N ASN A 303 -6.81 -43.37 33.53
CA ASN A 303 -7.51 -44.44 34.23
C ASN A 303 -6.55 -45.58 34.67
N ARG A 304 -5.54 -45.89 33.85
CA ARG A 304 -4.55 -46.96 34.14
C ARG A 304 -3.57 -46.55 35.24
N ASP A 305 -3.25 -45.27 35.32
CA ASP A 305 -2.39 -44.71 36.37
C ASP A 305 -3.14 -44.58 37.71
N GLU A 306 -4.48 -44.50 37.68
CA GLU A 306 -5.36 -44.61 38.86
C GLU A 306 -5.54 -46.07 39.33
N ASP A 307 -5.86 -47.01 38.41
CA ASP A 307 -6.02 -48.44 38.71
C ASP A 307 -4.79 -49.03 39.45
N GLY A 308 -3.59 -48.51 39.15
CA GLY A 308 -2.31 -48.97 39.73
C GLY A 308 -2.07 -48.57 41.20
N LEU A 309 -2.93 -47.79 41.84
CA LEU A 309 -2.73 -47.28 43.20
C LEU A 309 -3.53 -48.01 44.30
N ASP A 310 -4.54 -48.81 43.95
CA ASP A 310 -5.50 -49.34 44.94
C ASP A 310 -5.24 -50.81 45.37
N GLU A 311 -4.43 -51.57 44.62
CA GLU A 311 -4.12 -52.99 44.94
C GLU A 311 -3.43 -53.21 46.30
N ASN A 312 -2.85 -52.17 46.91
CA ASN A 312 -2.16 -52.24 48.21
C ASN A 312 -2.98 -51.71 49.41
N SER A 313 -4.23 -51.30 49.18
CA SER A 313 -5.04 -50.55 50.17
C SER A 313 -6.22 -51.31 50.78
N THR A 314 -6.29 -52.65 50.62
CA THR A 314 -7.26 -53.49 51.36
C THR A 314 -6.66 -54.00 52.68
N PRO A 315 -6.98 -53.41 53.85
CA PRO A 315 -6.52 -53.94 55.13
C PRO A 315 -7.19 -55.28 55.42
N ARG A 316 -6.46 -56.37 55.15
CA ARG A 316 -6.86 -57.76 55.42
C ARG A 316 -7.33 -57.91 56.87
N ALA A 317 -8.65 -58.02 57.07
CA ALA A 317 -9.26 -58.13 58.39
C ALA A 317 -8.76 -59.38 59.13
N GLY A 318 -7.85 -59.17 60.10
CA GLY A 318 -7.32 -60.23 60.94
C GLY A 318 -8.35 -60.64 61.98
N ALA A 319 -8.92 -61.84 61.84
CA ALA A 319 -9.72 -62.44 62.90
C ALA A 319 -8.82 -62.77 64.09
N ILE A 320 -9.08 -62.14 65.23
CA ILE A 320 -8.44 -62.45 66.51
C ILE A 320 -9.34 -63.43 67.26
N TRP A 321 -8.77 -64.54 67.72
CA TRP A 321 -9.37 -65.53 68.61
C TRP A 321 -8.79 -65.38 70.02
#